data_AF-A0A6L8QCW4-F1
#
_entry.id   AF-A0A6L8QCW4-F1
#
_cell.length_a   1.000
_cell.length_b   1.000
_cell.length_c   1.000
_cell.angle_alpha   90.00
_cell.angle_beta   90.00
_cell.angle_gamma   90.00
#
_symmetry.space_group_name_H-M   'P 1'
#
loop_
_entity.id
_entity.type
_entity.pdbx_description
1 polymer ?
#
loop_
_entity_poly.entity_id
_entity_poly.type
_entity_poly.pdbx_seq_one_letter_code
_entity_poly.pdbx_strand_id
1 'polypeptide(L)'
;MAEHLTQLKSRYQRGLKGEDIDWIRIEHKLFWNKIMDHAEPDLVAFLSTVEERQVRQMEQEFIEKEDWLVKQAKMTADEANASTLKWFYGLLEKWMGDLEPDQKEQIAGWVKADLEWTAIKPENRNKFQAELAQLLRSKNNLKEKLHVWMHQPETHWTEAFKKQLERKKHEWKEIILKVDAITLPRQRQHAADELQKYIDDFLILSQQPAS
;
A
#
# COMPACT_ATOMS: atom_id res chain seq x y z
N MET A 1 -10.13 11.72 9.08
CA MET A 1 -9.92 11.19 7.71
C MET A 1 -10.49 12.12 6.64
N ALA A 2 -11.78 12.49 6.69
CA ALA A 2 -12.41 13.39 5.72
C ALA A 2 -11.65 14.72 5.49
N GLU A 3 -11.17 15.36 6.55
CA GLU A 3 -10.36 16.58 6.44
C GLU A 3 -9.06 16.37 5.64
N HIS A 4 -8.37 15.24 5.84
CA HIS A 4 -7.10 14.96 5.15
C HIS A 4 -7.34 14.67 3.67
N LEU A 5 -8.44 13.98 3.34
CA LEU A 5 -8.86 13.81 1.95
C LEU A 5 -9.26 15.13 1.29
N THR A 6 -9.86 16.05 2.05
CA THR A 6 -10.18 17.41 1.56
C THR A 6 -8.91 18.18 1.22
N GLN A 7 -7.88 18.09 2.08
CA GLN A 7 -6.57 18.68 1.80
C GLN A 7 -5.89 18.02 0.59
N LEU A 8 -5.95 16.69 0.47
CA LEU A 8 -5.43 15.96 -0.69
C LEU A 8 -6.11 16.41 -1.99
N LYS A 9 -7.44 16.51 -1.98
CA LYS A 9 -8.23 17.03 -3.12
C LYS A 9 -7.78 18.43 -3.51
N SER A 10 -7.64 19.34 -2.54
CA SER A 10 -7.19 20.73 -2.79
C SER A 10 -5.76 20.80 -3.34
N ARG A 11 -4.83 19.97 -2.84
CA ARG A 11 -3.46 19.86 -3.36
C ARG A 11 -3.48 19.35 -4.80
N TYR A 12 -4.18 18.24 -5.03
CA TYR A 12 -4.29 17.64 -6.36
C TYR A 12 -4.94 18.59 -7.38
N GLN A 13 -5.98 19.34 -7.03
CA GLN A 13 -6.59 20.32 -7.94
C GLN A 13 -5.65 21.46 -8.35
N ARG A 14 -4.62 21.76 -7.56
CA ARG A 14 -3.63 22.82 -7.85
C ARG A 14 -2.39 22.34 -8.61
N GLY A 15 -2.29 21.04 -8.89
CA GLY A 15 -1.05 20.43 -9.37
C GLY A 15 -0.19 19.94 -8.21
N LEU A 16 0.22 18.68 -8.26
CA LEU A 16 1.04 18.07 -7.22
C LEU A 16 2.49 18.55 -7.30
N LYS A 17 3.07 18.80 -6.13
CA LYS A 17 4.49 19.06 -5.94
C LYS A 17 5.14 17.92 -5.16
N GLY A 18 6.48 17.88 -5.19
CA GLY A 18 7.24 16.89 -4.42
C GLY A 18 6.92 16.90 -2.92
N GLU A 19 6.69 18.09 -2.35
CA GLU A 19 6.29 18.28 -0.95
C GLU A 19 4.89 17.70 -0.63
N ASP A 20 3.97 17.67 -1.61
CA ASP A 20 2.64 17.08 -1.43
C ASP A 20 2.75 15.56 -1.28
N ILE A 21 3.63 14.91 -2.06
CA ILE A 21 3.87 13.46 -1.96
C ILE A 21 4.51 13.11 -0.62
N ASP A 22 5.42 13.94 -0.12
CA ASP A 22 6.05 13.73 1.20
C ASP A 22 5.02 13.92 2.32
N TRP A 23 4.17 14.94 2.22
CA TRP A 23 3.06 15.15 3.14
C TRP A 23 2.11 13.95 3.18
N ILE A 24 1.69 13.40 2.02
CA ILE A 24 0.82 12.20 1.96
C ILE A 24 1.45 11.01 2.70
N ARG A 25 2.77 10.83 2.59
CA ARG A 25 3.48 9.73 3.28
C ARG A 25 3.47 9.90 4.79
N ILE A 26 3.67 11.13 5.27
CA ILE A 26 3.63 11.45 6.71
C ILE A 26 2.22 11.20 7.24
N GLU A 27 1.20 11.72 6.55
CA GLU A 27 -0.20 11.54 6.97
C GLU A 27 -0.62 10.07 6.97
N HIS A 28 -0.19 9.29 5.97
CA HIS A 28 -0.45 7.85 5.95
C HIS A 28 0.16 7.14 7.18
N LYS A 29 1.39 7.50 7.58
CA LYS A 29 2.02 6.92 8.78
C LYS A 29 1.26 7.32 10.06
N LEU A 30 0.86 8.59 10.18
CA LEU A 30 0.07 9.05 11.32
C LEU A 30 -1.30 8.35 11.39
N PHE A 31 -1.92 8.13 10.24
CA PHE A 31 -3.20 7.42 10.15
C PHE A 31 -3.05 5.93 10.52
N TRP A 32 -2.01 5.26 10.02
CA TRP A 32 -1.69 3.88 10.41
C TRP A 32 -1.55 3.75 11.93
N ASN A 33 -0.76 4.62 12.55
CA ASN A 33 -0.57 4.61 14.00
C ASN A 33 -1.89 4.79 14.75
N LYS A 34 -2.74 5.74 14.34
CA LYS A 34 -4.06 5.94 14.96
C LYS A 34 -4.97 4.70 14.84
N ILE A 35 -4.95 4.01 13.70
CA ILE A 35 -5.71 2.75 13.55
C ILE A 35 -5.16 1.70 14.50
N MET A 36 -3.84 1.52 14.52
CA MET A 36 -3.21 0.50 15.38
C MET A 36 -3.42 0.82 16.86
N ASP A 37 -3.34 2.08 17.29
CA ASP A 37 -3.61 2.49 18.68
C ASP A 37 -5.01 2.09 19.14
N HIS A 38 -5.99 2.14 18.23
CA HIS A 38 -7.37 1.74 18.53
C HIS A 38 -7.60 0.23 18.42
N ALA A 39 -7.03 -0.41 17.39
CA ALA A 39 -7.26 -1.82 17.08
C ALA A 39 -6.37 -2.78 17.89
N GLU A 40 -5.21 -2.34 18.37
CA GLU A 40 -4.22 -3.18 19.03
C GLU A 40 -4.79 -3.96 20.23
N PRO A 41 -5.54 -3.37 21.18
CA PRO A 41 -6.07 -4.12 22.32
C PRO A 41 -6.93 -5.32 21.90
N ASP A 42 -7.81 -5.12 20.92
CA ASP A 42 -8.70 -6.16 20.41
C ASP A 42 -7.94 -7.21 19.60
N LEU A 43 -6.98 -6.77 18.78
CA LEU A 43 -6.11 -7.67 18.03
C LEU A 43 -5.26 -8.53 18.97
N VAL A 44 -4.69 -7.95 20.03
CA VAL A 44 -3.92 -8.68 21.05
C VAL A 44 -4.83 -9.67 21.78
N ALA A 45 -6.04 -9.26 22.17
CA ALA A 45 -6.99 -10.15 22.82
C ALA A 45 -7.35 -11.35 21.92
N PHE A 46 -7.67 -11.10 20.65
CA PHE A 46 -7.97 -12.14 19.67
C PHE A 46 -6.75 -13.04 19.38
N LEU A 47 -5.58 -12.47 19.10
CA LEU A 47 -4.39 -13.25 18.76
C LEU A 47 -3.88 -14.09 19.94
N SER A 48 -4.18 -13.69 21.18
CA SER A 48 -3.87 -14.49 22.38
C SER A 48 -4.66 -15.81 22.43
N THR A 49 -5.85 -15.85 21.83
CA THR A 49 -6.67 -17.07 21.77
C THR A 49 -6.25 -18.03 20.67
N VAL A 50 -5.31 -17.64 19.78
CA VAL A 50 -4.87 -18.48 18.67
C VAL A 50 -4.12 -19.71 19.20
N GLU A 51 -4.52 -20.89 18.76
CA GLU A 51 -3.93 -22.18 19.11
C GLU A 51 -2.98 -22.68 18.02
N GLU A 52 -2.08 -23.61 18.37
CA GLU A 52 -1.10 -24.20 17.44
C GLU A 52 -1.75 -24.76 16.16
N ARG A 53 -2.94 -25.38 16.28
CA ARG A 53 -3.69 -25.88 15.12
C ARG A 53 -4.06 -24.74 14.16
N GLN A 54 -4.48 -23.59 14.69
CA GLN A 54 -4.85 -22.43 13.90
C GLN A 54 -3.61 -21.75 13.30
N VAL A 55 -2.48 -21.72 14.01
CA VAL A 55 -1.20 -21.24 13.45
C VAL A 55 -0.77 -22.10 12.26
N ARG A 56 -0.85 -23.43 12.36
CA ARG A 56 -0.54 -24.33 11.25
C ARG A 56 -1.47 -24.14 10.05
N GLN A 57 -2.77 -23.96 10.30
CA GLN A 57 -3.72 -23.66 9.25
C GLN A 57 -3.38 -22.35 8.54
N MET A 58 -3.05 -21.29 9.30
CA MET A 58 -2.62 -20.00 8.75
C MET A 58 -1.35 -20.14 7.89
N GLU A 59 -0.35 -20.89 8.34
CA GLU A 59 0.87 -21.13 7.55
C GLU A 59 0.57 -21.90 6.26
N GLN A 60 -0.32 -22.89 6.31
CA GLN A 60 -0.73 -23.64 5.13
C GLN A 60 -1.40 -22.71 4.11
N GLU A 61 -2.31 -21.84 4.56
CA GLU A 61 -2.93 -20.82 3.72
C GLU A 61 -1.91 -19.84 3.12
N PHE A 62 -0.85 -19.48 3.86
CA PHE A 62 0.24 -18.66 3.32
C PHE A 62 1.03 -19.35 2.21
N ILE A 63 1.19 -20.67 2.27
CA ILE A 63 1.92 -21.47 1.27
C ILE A 63 1.05 -21.73 0.03
N GLU A 64 -0.21 -22.13 0.24
CA GLU A 64 -1.12 -22.51 -0.84
C GLU A 64 -1.54 -21.31 -1.71
N LYS A 65 -1.51 -20.11 -1.14
CA LYS A 65 -1.91 -18.90 -1.84
C LYS A 65 -0.87 -18.47 -2.86
N GLU A 66 -1.08 -18.87 -4.12
CA GLU A 66 -0.38 -18.31 -5.27
C GLU A 66 -0.95 -16.92 -5.62
N ASP A 67 -0.65 -15.95 -4.76
CA ASP A 67 -1.09 -14.58 -4.97
C ASP A 67 -0.30 -13.86 -6.07
N TRP A 68 -0.71 -12.61 -6.32
CA TRP A 68 -0.12 -11.75 -7.32
C TRP A 68 1.41 -11.60 -7.17
N LEU A 69 1.96 -11.56 -5.96
CA LEU A 69 3.40 -11.37 -5.76
C LEU A 69 4.19 -12.61 -6.19
N VAL A 70 3.68 -13.81 -5.87
CA VAL A 70 4.30 -15.08 -6.30
C VAL A 70 4.23 -15.21 -7.82
N LYS A 71 3.08 -14.87 -8.42
CA LYS A 71 2.92 -14.88 -9.88
C LYS A 71 3.87 -13.90 -10.55
N GLN A 72 3.96 -12.67 -10.03
CA GLN A 72 4.83 -11.63 -10.59
C GLN A 72 6.32 -12.01 -10.51
N ALA A 73 6.76 -12.68 -9.44
CA ALA A 73 8.15 -13.12 -9.28
C ALA A 73 8.57 -14.23 -10.27
N LYS A 74 7.60 -14.91 -10.91
CA LYS A 74 7.84 -15.95 -11.92
C LYS A 74 7.78 -15.41 -13.36
N MET A 75 7.39 -14.15 -13.54
CA MET A 75 7.26 -13.54 -14.86
C MET A 75 8.61 -13.26 -15.50
N THR A 76 8.65 -13.34 -16.83
CA THR A 76 9.73 -12.76 -17.62
C THR A 76 9.76 -11.23 -17.51
N ALA A 77 10.86 -10.61 -17.95
CA ALA A 77 11.00 -9.15 -17.96
C ALA A 77 9.83 -8.46 -18.70
N ASP A 78 9.47 -8.97 -19.88
CA ASP A 78 8.43 -8.39 -20.73
C ASP A 78 7.04 -8.57 -20.12
N GLU A 79 6.74 -9.75 -19.57
CA GLU A 79 5.48 -10.01 -18.87
C GLU A 79 5.32 -9.14 -17.62
N ALA A 80 6.39 -9.02 -16.82
CA ALA A 80 6.40 -8.19 -15.63
C ALA A 80 6.18 -6.71 -15.99
N ASN A 81 6.80 -6.26 -17.09
CA ASN A 81 6.65 -4.89 -17.58
C ASN A 81 5.23 -4.62 -18.09
N ALA A 82 4.72 -5.49 -18.97
CA ALA A 82 3.36 -5.39 -19.50
C ALA A 82 2.32 -5.41 -18.37
N SER A 83 2.50 -6.27 -17.36
CA SER A 83 1.59 -6.33 -16.25
C SER A 83 1.69 -5.12 -15.31
N THR A 84 2.88 -4.57 -15.11
CA THR A 84 3.07 -3.35 -14.31
C THR A 84 2.40 -2.16 -14.98
N LEU A 85 2.55 -2.02 -16.31
CA LEU A 85 1.88 -0.99 -17.09
C LEU A 85 0.36 -1.16 -17.07
N LYS A 86 -0.15 -2.38 -17.29
CA LYS A 86 -1.58 -2.66 -17.23
C LYS A 86 -2.18 -2.29 -15.87
N TRP A 87 -1.51 -2.67 -14.78
CA TRP A 87 -1.93 -2.29 -13.44
C TRP A 87 -1.93 -0.77 -13.25
N PHE A 88 -0.85 -0.10 -13.68
CA PHE A 88 -0.72 1.34 -13.48
C PHE A 88 -1.73 2.14 -14.32
N TYR A 89 -1.96 1.76 -15.58
CA TYR A 89 -3.03 2.35 -16.39
C TYR A 89 -4.40 2.17 -15.74
N GLY A 90 -4.74 0.96 -15.27
CA GLY A 90 -6.02 0.74 -14.61
C GLY A 90 -6.18 1.56 -13.33
N LEU A 91 -5.09 1.74 -12.56
CA LEU A 91 -5.10 2.63 -11.39
C LEU A 91 -5.35 4.08 -11.79
N LEU A 92 -4.61 4.58 -12.79
CA LEU A 92 -4.74 5.93 -13.29
C LEU A 92 -6.13 6.19 -13.88
N GLU A 93 -6.65 5.28 -14.70
CA GLU A 93 -7.98 5.39 -15.32
C GLU A 93 -9.10 5.35 -14.28
N LYS A 94 -8.96 4.53 -13.24
CA LYS A 94 -9.91 4.53 -12.10
C LYS A 94 -9.98 5.89 -11.41
N TRP A 95 -8.85 6.57 -11.24
CA TRP A 95 -8.79 7.81 -10.48
C TRP A 95 -8.99 9.05 -11.34
N MET A 96 -8.52 9.05 -12.58
CA MET A 96 -8.46 10.23 -13.44
C MET A 96 -9.43 10.14 -14.63
N GLY A 97 -10.11 9.01 -14.82
CA GLY A 97 -10.83 8.70 -16.05
C GLY A 97 -9.89 8.32 -17.19
N ASP A 98 -10.43 8.16 -18.39
CA ASP A 98 -9.71 7.60 -19.54
C ASP A 98 -8.38 8.34 -19.83
N LEU A 99 -7.33 7.54 -20.08
CA LEU A 99 -6.02 8.03 -20.51
C LEU A 99 -5.95 8.10 -22.04
N GLU A 100 -5.45 9.22 -22.56
CA GLU A 100 -5.19 9.40 -23.98
C GLU A 100 -4.06 8.48 -24.46
N PRO A 101 -4.05 8.06 -25.74
CA PRO A 101 -2.96 7.23 -26.29
C PRO A 101 -1.56 7.81 -26.03
N ASP A 102 -1.39 9.12 -26.26
CA ASP A 102 -0.11 9.82 -26.04
C ASP A 102 0.31 9.84 -24.56
N GLN A 103 -0.64 9.86 -23.63
CA GLN A 103 -0.33 9.75 -22.19
C GLN A 103 0.16 8.34 -21.86
N LYS A 104 -0.49 7.30 -22.40
CA LYS A 104 -0.06 5.90 -22.22
C LYS A 104 1.35 5.68 -22.76
N GLU A 105 1.67 6.20 -23.95
CA GLU A 105 3.01 6.09 -24.52
C GLU A 105 4.08 6.76 -23.63
N GLN A 106 3.83 7.98 -23.16
CA GLN A 106 4.75 8.68 -22.25
C GLN A 106 4.96 7.90 -20.94
N ILE A 107 3.88 7.38 -20.34
CA ILE A 107 3.94 6.58 -19.12
C ILE A 107 4.73 5.28 -19.34
N ALA A 108 4.55 4.61 -20.48
CA ALA A 108 5.33 3.43 -20.84
C ALA A 108 6.83 3.72 -20.93
N GLY A 109 7.21 4.94 -21.30
CA GLY A 109 8.61 5.39 -21.29
C GLY A 109 9.19 5.58 -19.89
N TRP A 110 8.37 5.85 -18.88
CA TRP A 110 8.81 6.12 -17.50
C TRP A 110 8.76 4.90 -16.59
N VAL A 111 7.75 4.05 -16.77
CA VAL A 111 7.48 2.92 -15.89
C VAL A 111 8.14 1.67 -16.45
N LYS A 112 9.05 1.09 -15.67
CA LYS A 112 9.69 -0.19 -15.99
C LYS A 112 9.54 -1.17 -14.85
N ALA A 113 9.25 -2.43 -15.19
CA ALA A 113 9.34 -3.49 -14.21
C ALA A 113 10.78 -3.63 -13.70
N ASP A 114 10.90 -3.91 -12.41
CA ASP A 114 12.16 -4.14 -11.74
C ASP A 114 12.13 -5.56 -11.19
N LEU A 115 12.78 -6.48 -11.90
CA LEU A 115 12.74 -7.90 -11.57
C LEU A 115 13.32 -8.20 -10.19
N GLU A 116 14.37 -7.47 -9.79
CA GLU A 116 14.93 -7.57 -8.44
C GLU A 116 13.87 -7.18 -7.41
N TRP A 117 13.12 -6.10 -7.63
CA TRP A 117 12.00 -5.74 -6.76
C TRP A 117 10.89 -6.79 -6.74
N THR A 118 10.59 -7.44 -7.86
CA THR A 118 9.58 -8.50 -7.91
C THR A 118 9.98 -9.74 -7.11
N ALA A 119 11.28 -10.04 -7.01
CA ALA A 119 11.81 -11.15 -6.21
C ALA A 119 11.93 -10.81 -4.71
N ILE A 120 12.36 -9.60 -4.37
CA ILE A 120 12.57 -9.18 -2.97
C ILE A 120 11.24 -9.10 -2.17
N LYS A 121 10.13 -8.73 -2.82
CA LYS A 121 8.81 -8.60 -2.17
C LYS A 121 8.31 -9.92 -1.54
N PRO A 122 8.21 -11.05 -2.27
CA PRO A 122 7.76 -12.31 -1.68
C PRO A 122 8.74 -12.84 -0.62
N GLU A 123 10.05 -12.65 -0.76
CA GLU A 123 11.03 -13.04 0.26
C GLU A 123 10.78 -12.31 1.59
N ASN A 124 10.60 -10.99 1.53
CA ASN A 124 10.29 -10.20 2.73
C ASN A 124 8.95 -10.62 3.35
N ARG A 125 7.91 -10.86 2.53
CA ARG A 125 6.62 -11.34 3.00
C ARG A 125 6.75 -12.68 3.73
N ASN A 126 7.48 -13.63 3.16
CA ASN A 126 7.66 -14.96 3.74
C ASN A 126 8.36 -14.87 5.10
N LYS A 127 9.40 -14.03 5.23
CA LYS A 127 10.04 -13.74 6.52
C LYS A 127 9.06 -13.16 7.53
N PHE A 128 8.34 -12.10 7.14
CA PHE A 128 7.39 -11.39 8.00
C PHE A 128 6.25 -12.31 8.50
N GLN A 129 5.75 -13.19 7.63
CA GLN A 129 4.73 -14.20 7.96
C GLN A 129 5.26 -15.29 8.89
N ALA A 130 6.47 -15.80 8.63
CA ALA A 130 7.10 -16.81 9.48
C ALA A 130 7.38 -16.27 10.89
N GLU A 131 7.84 -15.03 11.01
CA GLU A 131 8.05 -14.37 12.30
C GLU A 131 6.74 -14.17 13.06
N LEU A 132 5.64 -13.81 12.39
CA LEU A 132 4.31 -13.76 13.01
C LEU A 132 3.86 -15.14 13.51
N ALA A 133 4.01 -16.19 12.69
CA ALA A 133 3.66 -17.54 13.11
C ALA A 133 4.45 -17.97 14.34
N GLN A 134 5.77 -17.73 14.36
CA GLN A 134 6.63 -18.02 15.51
C GLN A 134 6.20 -17.23 16.76
N LEU A 135 5.85 -15.96 16.60
CA LEU A 135 5.35 -15.12 17.68
C LEU A 135 4.09 -15.73 18.32
N LEU A 136 3.10 -16.11 17.50
CA LEU A 136 1.84 -16.70 17.95
C LEU A 136 2.03 -18.06 18.64
N ARG A 137 3.00 -18.88 18.20
CA ARG A 137 3.34 -20.14 18.88
C ARG A 137 3.94 -19.93 20.25
N SER A 138 4.90 -19.01 20.35
CA SER A 138 5.69 -18.86 21.56
C SER A 138 4.88 -18.29 22.73
N LYS A 139 3.90 -17.42 22.43
CA LYS A 139 3.09 -16.63 23.38
C LYS A 139 3.88 -15.82 24.43
N ASN A 140 5.22 -15.88 24.42
CA ASN A 140 6.10 -15.19 25.35
C ASN A 140 6.20 -13.72 25.00
N ASN A 141 5.80 -12.85 25.94
CA ASN A 141 5.69 -11.40 25.77
C ASN A 141 4.89 -11.05 24.51
N LEU A 142 3.78 -11.79 24.29
CA LEU A 142 3.00 -11.71 23.06
C LEU A 142 2.50 -10.28 22.81
N LYS A 143 2.00 -9.61 23.86
CA LYS A 143 1.52 -8.24 23.78
C LYS A 143 2.63 -7.28 23.35
N GLU A 144 3.77 -7.30 24.04
CA GLU A 144 4.89 -6.38 23.75
C GLU A 144 5.46 -6.61 22.36
N LYS A 145 5.56 -7.87 21.93
CA LYS A 145 6.06 -8.21 20.59
C LYS A 145 5.05 -7.90 19.49
N LEU A 146 3.75 -8.09 19.72
CA LEU A 146 2.71 -7.67 18.78
C LEU A 146 2.67 -6.15 18.64
N HIS A 147 2.88 -5.41 19.73
CA HIS A 147 3.03 -3.96 19.69
C HIS A 147 4.15 -3.54 18.73
N VAL A 148 5.35 -4.09 18.89
CA VAL A 148 6.49 -3.81 17.99
C VAL A 148 6.17 -4.23 16.55
N TRP A 149 5.55 -5.40 16.36
CA TRP A 149 5.21 -5.90 15.03
C TRP A 149 4.21 -5.01 14.28
N MET A 150 3.22 -4.43 14.99
CA MET A 150 2.19 -3.56 14.41
C MET A 150 2.68 -2.11 14.20
N HIS A 151 3.42 -1.55 15.16
CA HIS A 151 3.83 -0.14 15.15
C HIS A 151 5.20 0.11 14.53
N GLN A 152 6.04 -0.93 14.49
CA GLN A 152 7.41 -0.87 13.93
C GLN A 152 7.66 -2.02 12.96
N PRO A 153 6.77 -2.27 11.96
CA PRO A 153 6.89 -3.40 11.05
C PRO A 153 8.21 -3.40 10.27
N GLU A 154 8.83 -2.24 10.08
CA GLU A 154 10.15 -2.11 9.46
C GLU A 154 11.24 -2.90 10.19
N THR A 155 11.13 -3.08 11.51
CA THR A 155 12.12 -3.85 12.29
C THR A 155 12.18 -5.32 11.86
N HIS A 156 11.09 -5.82 11.28
CA HIS A 156 10.94 -7.20 10.81
C HIS A 156 11.24 -7.38 9.33
N TRP A 157 11.47 -6.30 8.56
CA TRP A 157 11.78 -6.41 7.14
C TRP A 157 13.22 -6.87 6.90
N THR A 158 13.46 -7.51 5.75
CA THR A 158 14.81 -7.80 5.29
C THR A 158 15.54 -6.50 4.94
N GLU A 159 16.86 -6.48 5.11
CA GLU A 159 17.67 -5.31 4.74
C GLU A 159 17.62 -5.03 3.22
N ALA A 160 17.55 -6.09 2.40
CA ALA A 160 17.34 -5.97 0.97
C ALA A 160 16.02 -5.25 0.64
N PHE A 161 14.92 -5.62 1.31
CA PHE A 161 13.62 -4.97 1.13
C PHE A 161 13.64 -3.50 1.57
N LYS A 162 14.21 -3.20 2.74
CA LYS A 162 14.32 -1.81 3.24
C LYS A 162 15.06 -0.91 2.26
N LYS A 163 16.24 -1.34 1.82
CA LYS A 163 17.09 -0.58 0.88
C LYS A 163 16.36 -0.34 -0.44
N GLN A 164 15.72 -1.38 -0.97
CA GLN A 164 15.03 -1.32 -2.25
C GLN A 164 13.72 -0.51 -2.17
N LEU A 165 13.00 -0.57 -1.05
CA LEU A 165 11.77 0.18 -0.81
C LEU A 165 12.02 1.69 -0.88
N GLU A 166 13.08 2.21 -0.26
CA GLU A 166 13.39 3.64 -0.31
C GLU A 166 13.72 4.12 -1.73
N ARG A 167 14.47 3.31 -2.50
CA ARG A 167 14.70 3.58 -3.92
C ARG A 167 13.38 3.62 -4.70
N LYS A 168 12.51 2.63 -4.47
CA LYS A 168 11.20 2.56 -5.13
C LYS A 168 10.26 3.69 -4.75
N LYS A 169 10.30 4.15 -3.49
CA LYS A 169 9.56 5.35 -3.06
C LYS A 169 10.02 6.57 -3.85
N HIS A 170 11.32 6.76 -4.05
CA HIS A 170 11.83 7.90 -4.83
C HIS A 170 11.39 7.81 -6.31
N GLU A 171 11.62 6.65 -6.94
CA GLU A 171 11.23 6.37 -8.32
C GLU A 171 9.73 6.63 -8.58
N TRP A 172 8.85 6.08 -7.74
CA TRP A 172 7.41 6.28 -7.88
C TRP A 172 6.96 7.72 -7.58
N LYS A 173 7.66 8.45 -6.70
CA LYS A 173 7.41 9.88 -6.50
C LYS A 173 7.64 10.66 -7.80
N GLU A 174 8.75 10.40 -8.49
CA GLU A 174 9.03 11.05 -9.77
C GLU A 174 8.01 10.68 -10.85
N ILE A 175 7.63 9.40 -10.93
CA ILE A 175 6.62 8.93 -11.90
C ILE A 175 5.28 9.62 -11.65
N ILE A 176 4.82 9.71 -10.40
CA ILE A 176 3.55 10.37 -10.05
C ILE A 176 3.58 11.85 -10.45
N LEU A 177 4.69 12.55 -10.22
CA LEU A 177 4.82 13.96 -10.61
C LEU A 177 4.84 14.15 -12.14
N LYS A 178 5.48 13.24 -12.88
CA LYS A 178 5.45 13.25 -14.35
C LYS A 178 4.04 12.99 -14.88
N VAL A 179 3.28 12.09 -14.25
CA VAL A 179 1.87 11.85 -14.60
C VAL A 179 1.01 13.07 -14.30
N ASP A 180 1.18 13.71 -13.13
CA ASP A 180 0.44 14.93 -12.80
C ASP A 180 0.70 16.07 -13.80
N ALA A 181 1.94 16.20 -14.29
CA ALA A 181 2.32 17.20 -15.27
C ALA A 181 1.62 17.04 -16.64
N ILE A 182 1.25 15.81 -17.01
CA ILE A 182 0.52 15.51 -18.25
C ILE A 182 -0.99 15.33 -18.03
N THR A 183 -1.48 15.50 -16.80
CA THR A 183 -2.89 15.32 -16.45
C THR A 183 -3.73 16.47 -16.98
N LEU A 184 -4.79 16.14 -17.72
CA LEU A 184 -5.68 17.12 -18.34
C LEU A 184 -6.67 17.71 -17.32
N PRO A 185 -7.21 18.92 -17.55
CA PRO A 185 -8.19 19.52 -16.63
C PRO A 185 -9.41 18.63 -16.33
N ARG A 186 -9.94 17.92 -17.34
CA ARG A 186 -11.06 16.97 -17.17
C ARG A 186 -10.69 15.80 -16.25
N GLN A 187 -9.46 15.29 -16.38
CA GLN A 187 -8.95 14.18 -15.58
C GLN A 187 -8.71 14.62 -14.14
N ARG A 188 -8.20 15.85 -13.96
CA ARG A 188 -8.01 16.47 -12.66
C ARG A 188 -9.34 16.65 -11.91
N GLN A 189 -10.39 17.06 -12.63
CA GLN A 189 -11.73 17.15 -12.08
C GLN A 189 -12.30 15.78 -11.70
N HIS A 190 -12.14 14.77 -12.56
CA HIS A 190 -12.61 13.41 -12.28
C HIS A 190 -12.01 12.85 -10.96
N ALA A 191 -10.71 12.99 -10.76
CA ALA A 191 -10.07 12.58 -9.51
C ALA A 191 -10.56 13.38 -8.29
N ALA A 192 -10.86 14.66 -8.48
CA ALA A 192 -11.43 15.49 -7.41
C ALA A 192 -12.86 15.06 -7.05
N ASP A 193 -13.61 14.52 -8.00
CA ASP A 193 -14.95 13.96 -7.78
C ASP A 193 -14.85 12.57 -7.11
N GLU A 194 -13.91 11.72 -7.52
CA GLU A 194 -13.64 10.44 -6.84
C GLU A 194 -13.23 10.67 -5.38
N LEU A 195 -12.33 11.62 -5.11
CA LEU A 195 -11.96 12.00 -3.75
C LEU A 195 -13.14 12.53 -2.94
N GLN A 196 -14.09 13.24 -3.59
CA GLN A 196 -15.28 13.74 -2.92
C GLN A 196 -16.16 12.60 -2.39
N LYS A 197 -16.34 11.53 -3.18
CA LYS A 197 -17.13 10.36 -2.76
C LYS A 197 -16.60 9.77 -1.45
N TYR A 198 -15.28 9.57 -1.35
CA TYR A 198 -14.66 9.08 -0.12
C TYR A 198 -14.79 10.08 1.05
N ILE A 199 -14.66 11.39 0.79
CA ILE A 199 -14.88 12.42 1.82
C ILE A 199 -16.29 12.31 2.39
N ASP A 200 -17.29 12.22 1.52
CA ASP A 200 -18.70 12.12 1.91
C ASP A 200 -18.97 10.83 2.70
N ASP A 201 -18.45 9.68 2.23
CA ASP A 201 -18.55 8.41 2.94
C ASP A 201 -17.98 8.49 4.36
N PHE A 202 -16.78 9.07 4.52
CA PHE A 202 -16.17 9.23 5.85
C PHE A 202 -16.95 10.18 6.76
N LEU A 203 -17.56 11.24 6.20
CA LEU A 203 -18.40 12.15 6.99
C LEU A 203 -19.67 11.43 7.47
N ILE A 204 -20.31 10.64 6.61
CA ILE A 204 -21.47 9.83 6.97
C ILE A 204 -21.11 8.83 8.09
N LEU A 205 -20.02 8.08 7.91
CA LEU A 205 -19.56 7.10 8.90
C LEU A 205 -19.23 7.76 10.25
N SER A 206 -18.68 8.97 10.25
CA SER A 206 -18.37 9.69 11.51
C SER A 206 -19.60 10.17 12.28
N GLN A 207 -20.76 10.24 11.63
CA GLN A 207 -22.02 10.66 12.24
C GLN A 207 -22.86 9.47 12.72
N GLN A 208 -22.49 8.24 12.37
CA GLN A 208 -23.18 7.05 12.84
C GLN A 208 -22.77 6.77 14.30
N PRO A 209 -23.74 6.56 15.22
CA PRO A 209 -23.42 6.16 16.58
C PRO A 209 -22.72 4.80 16.56
N ALA A 210 -21.68 4.64 17.40
CA ALA A 210 -21.04 3.35 17.61
C ALA A 210 -22.08 2.38 18.16
N SER A 211 -22.44 1.37 17.36
CA SER A 211 -23.34 0.28 17.71
C SER A 211 -22.67 -0.74 18.62
#